data_AF-A0A970GJJ7-F1
#
_entry.id   AF-A0A970GJJ7-F1
#
_cell.length_a   1.000
_cell.length_b   1.000
_cell.length_c   1.000
_cell.angle_alpha   90.00
_cell.angle_beta   90.00
_cell.angle_gamma   90.00
#
_symmetry.space_group_name_H-M   'P 1'
#
loop_
_entity.id
_entity.type
_entity.pdbx_description
1 polymer ?
#
loop_
_entity_poly.entity_id
_entity_poly.type
_entity_poly.pdbx_seq_one_letter_code
_entity_poly.pdbx_strand_id
1 'polypeptide(L)'
;MEEFILLEEIADRIMEHCLAFPEEVCGFLGALPGRMADRIYPITNIAPERERDYLMDPEEQLAAFLDMEREGRELAAIYHSHP
;
A
#
# COMPACT_ATOMS: atom_id res chain seq x y z
N MET A 1 6.45 -21.72 2.38
CA MET A 1 6.54 -20.26 2.44
C MET A 1 6.39 -19.82 1.00
N GLU A 2 5.29 -19.18 0.65
CA GLU A 2 5.14 -18.62 -0.71
C GLU A 2 6.07 -17.41 -0.83
N GLU A 3 6.80 -17.32 -1.93
CA GLU A 3 7.68 -16.18 -2.20
C GLU A 3 6.83 -14.98 -2.63
N PHE A 4 6.98 -13.86 -1.92
CA PHE A 4 6.43 -12.58 -2.35
C PHE A 4 7.50 -11.84 -3.14
N ILE A 5 7.23 -11.57 -4.41
CA ILE A 5 8.17 -10.87 -5.29
C ILE A 5 7.66 -9.46 -5.56
N LEU A 6 8.50 -8.48 -5.25
CA LEU A 6 8.26 -7.06 -5.44
C LEU A 6 9.12 -6.54 -6.59
N LEU A 7 8.53 -5.79 -7.52
CA LEU A 7 9.30 -5.09 -8.55
C LEU A 7 10.08 -3.93 -7.90
N GLU A 8 11.31 -3.70 -8.36
CA GLU A 8 12.18 -2.62 -7.86
C GLU A 8 11.50 -1.25 -7.94
N GLU A 9 10.82 -0.95 -9.07
CA GLU A 9 10.04 0.28 -9.24
C GLU A 9 8.94 0.44 -8.17
N ILE A 10 8.31 -0.65 -7.72
CA ILE A 10 7.31 -0.59 -6.67
C ILE A 10 7.97 -0.38 -5.31
N ALA A 11 9.12 -1.01 -5.06
CA ALA A 11 9.91 -0.77 -3.86
C ALA A 11 10.32 0.71 -3.76
N ASP A 12 10.79 1.31 -4.86
CA ASP A 12 11.16 2.72 -4.92
C ASP A 12 9.97 3.63 -4.62
N ARG A 13 8.80 3.35 -5.20
CA ARG A 13 7.58 4.12 -4.93
C ARG A 13 7.08 3.99 -3.49
N ILE A 14 7.24 2.83 -2.86
CA ILE A 14 6.98 2.67 -1.43
C ILE A 14 7.94 3.54 -0.65
N MET A 15 9.25 3.49 -0.96
CA MET A 15 10.25 4.29 -0.27
C MET A 15 10.02 5.80 -0.43
N GLU A 16 9.68 6.27 -1.63
CA GLU A 16 9.30 7.66 -1.87
C GLU A 16 8.11 8.09 -1.00
N HIS A 17 7.07 7.24 -0.88
CA HIS A 17 5.93 7.51 -0.02
C HIS A 17 6.33 7.57 1.45
N CYS A 18 7.12 6.60 1.92
CA CYS A 18 7.59 6.54 3.31
C CYS A 18 8.47 7.74 3.68
N LEU A 19 9.29 8.23 2.76
CA LEU A 19 10.21 9.35 3.01
C LEU A 19 9.54 10.73 2.87
N ALA A 20 8.35 10.79 2.28
CA ALA A 20 7.63 12.05 2.09
C ALA A 20 7.00 12.59 3.39
N PHE A 21 6.84 11.75 4.41
CA PHE A 21 6.20 12.09 5.68
C PHE A 21 7.07 11.68 6.88
N PRO A 22 7.11 12.48 7.96
CA PRO A 22 7.80 12.12 9.20
C PRO A 22 7.02 11.11 10.06
N GLU A 23 5.74 10.91 9.77
CA GLU A 23 4.81 10.02 10.47
C GLU A 23 4.61 8.70 9.69
N GLU A 24 3.96 7.70 10.30
CA GLU A 24 3.66 6.43 9.62
C GLU A 24 2.75 6.69 8.40
N VAL A 25 3.17 6.18 7.25
CA VAL A 25 2.34 6.09 6.05
C VAL A 25 1.84 4.66 5.89
N CYS A 26 0.76 4.46 5.15
CA CYS A 26 0.24 3.13 4.89
C CYS A 26 -0.34 3.01 3.47
N GLY A 27 -0.56 1.78 3.02
CA GLY A 27 -1.21 1.54 1.75
C GLY A 27 -1.26 0.08 1.34
N PHE A 28 -1.68 -0.15 0.10
CA PHE A 28 -1.79 -1.46 -0.50
C PHE A 28 -0.87 -1.64 -1.70
N LEU A 29 -0.51 -2.90 -1.95
CA LEU A 29 0.10 -3.35 -3.19
C LEU A 29 -0.90 -4.25 -3.92
N GLY A 30 -1.12 -3.95 -5.21
CA GLY A 30 -1.96 -4.76 -6.09
C GLY A 30 -1.11 -5.59 -7.05
N ALA A 31 -1.59 -6.78 -7.39
CA ALA A 31 -1.00 -7.65 -8.39
C ALA A 31 -2.08 -8.26 -9.28
N LEU A 32 -1.75 -8.59 -10.53
CA LEU A 32 -2.60 -9.51 -11.30
C LEU A 32 -2.49 -10.93 -10.73
N PRO A 33 -3.52 -11.78 -10.87
CA PRO A 33 -3.49 -13.15 -10.36
C PRO A 33 -2.25 -13.93 -10.84
N GLY A 34 -1.49 -14.50 -9.91
CA GLY A 34 -0.25 -15.24 -10.19
C GLY A 34 0.90 -14.37 -10.76
N ARG A 35 0.90 -13.07 -10.45
CA ARG A 35 1.94 -12.11 -10.84
C ARG A 35 2.51 -11.38 -9.62
N MET A 36 3.61 -10.69 -9.85
CA MET A 36 4.27 -9.82 -8.88
C MET A 36 3.45 -8.55 -8.65
N ALA A 37 3.65 -7.93 -7.48
CA ALA A 37 3.07 -6.61 -7.22
C ALA A 37 3.65 -5.57 -8.20
N ASP A 38 2.76 -4.90 -8.92
CA ASP A 38 3.05 -3.93 -9.98
C ASP A 38 2.21 -2.65 -9.83
N ARG A 39 1.42 -2.54 -8.75
CA ARG A 39 0.61 -1.37 -8.44
C ARG A 39 0.70 -1.03 -6.96
N ILE A 40 0.80 0.26 -6.66
CA ILE A 40 0.78 0.82 -5.31
C ILE A 40 -0.44 1.72 -5.14
N TYR A 41 -1.07 1.63 -3.98
CA TYR A 41 -2.19 2.44 -3.53
C TYR A 41 -1.82 3.08 -2.18
N PRO A 42 -1.22 4.29 -2.18
CA PRO A 42 -1.07 5.08 -0.96
C PRO A 42 -2.44 5.36 -0.35
N ILE A 43 -2.55 5.20 0.97
CA ILE A 43 -3.77 5.50 1.73
C ILE A 43 -3.41 6.46 2.87
N THR A 44 -4.25 7.48 3.06
CA THR A 44 -4.10 8.46 4.12
C THR A 44 -4.17 7.78 5.49
N ASN A 45 -3.15 8.01 6.33
CA ASN A 45 -3.18 7.63 7.72
C ASN A 45 -4.02 8.65 8.53
N ILE A 46 -5.15 8.20 9.06
CA ILE A 46 -6.08 8.96 9.89
C ILE A 46 -6.01 8.56 11.38
N ALA A 47 -4.97 7.82 11.80
CA ALA A 47 -4.78 7.50 13.21
C ALA A 47 -4.65 8.78 14.05
N PRO A 48 -5.15 8.79 15.30
CA PRO A 48 -4.90 9.91 16.22
C PRO A 48 -3.41 10.08 16.58
N GLU A 49 -2.63 8.99 16.57
CA GLU A 49 -1.22 8.92 16.99
C GLU A 49 -0.35 8.36 15.84
N ARG A 50 -0.25 9.14 14.76
CA ARG A 50 0.36 8.71 13.48
C ARG A 50 1.85 8.39 13.55
N GLU A 51 2.53 8.75 14.62
CA GLU A 51 3.96 8.46 14.81
C GLU A 51 4.22 7.01 15.24
N ARG A 52 3.19 6.24 15.62
CA ARG A 52 3.32 4.86 16.10
C ARG A 52 2.22 3.90 15.65
N ASP A 53 1.14 4.45 15.09
CA ASP A 53 -0.01 3.69 14.65
C ASP A 53 -0.47 4.19 13.27
N TYR A 54 -1.09 3.29 12.52
CA TYR A 54 -1.86 3.67 11.35
C TYR A 54 -3.31 3.23 11.43
N LEU A 55 -4.18 4.08 10.92
CA LEU A 55 -5.58 3.79 10.63
C LEU A 55 -5.83 4.31 9.23
N MET A 56 -6.10 3.42 8.29
CA MET A 56 -6.35 3.80 6.91
C MET A 56 -7.69 4.53 6.77
N ASP A 57 -7.73 5.56 5.93
CA ASP A 57 -8.99 6.21 5.56
C ASP A 57 -9.94 5.21 4.87
N PRO A 58 -11.16 5.00 5.40
CA PRO A 58 -12.06 3.95 4.89
C PRO A 58 -12.61 4.24 3.49
N GLU A 59 -12.73 5.50 3.08
CA GLU A 59 -13.21 5.87 1.75
C GLU A 59 -12.12 5.58 0.71
N GLU A 60 -10.87 5.93 1.03
CA GLU A 60 -9.72 5.60 0.18
C GLU A 60 -9.45 4.09 0.11
N GLN A 61 -9.65 3.35 1.21
CA GLN A 61 -9.58 1.88 1.18
C GLN A 61 -10.58 1.30 0.19
N LEU A 62 -11.85 1.72 0.26
CA LEU A 62 -12.88 1.26 -0.65
C LEU A 62 -12.55 1.62 -2.10
N ALA A 63 -12.08 2.85 -2.34
CA ALA A 63 -11.67 3.28 -3.68
C ALA A 63 -10.52 2.43 -4.25
N ALA A 64 -9.53 2.07 -3.43
CA ALA A 64 -8.44 1.19 -3.84
C ALA A 64 -8.93 -0.22 -4.18
N PHE A 65 -9.81 -0.81 -3.36
CA PHE A 65 -10.39 -2.13 -3.66
C PHE A 65 -11.24 -2.13 -4.93
N LEU A 66 -12.06 -1.08 -5.14
CA LEU A 66 -12.85 -0.94 -6.36
C LEU A 66 -11.96 -0.76 -7.61
N ASP A 67 -10.84 -0.03 -7.49
CA ASP A 67 -9.88 0.09 -8.59
C ASP A 67 -9.21 -1.25 -8.88
N MET A 68 -8.79 -1.99 -7.84
CA MET A 68 -8.23 -3.33 -8.01
C MET A 68 -9.21 -4.25 -8.74
N GLU A 69 -10.47 -4.32 -8.30
CA GLU A 69 -11.51 -5.14 -8.93
C GLU A 69 -11.70 -4.75 -10.41
N ARG A 70 -11.82 -3.46 -10.68
CA ARG A 70 -12.01 -2.92 -12.03
C ARG A 70 -10.86 -3.24 -12.98
N GLU A 71 -9.62 -3.25 -12.47
CA GLU A 71 -8.41 -3.55 -13.22
C GLU A 71 -8.06 -5.05 -13.21
N GLY A 72 -8.90 -5.91 -12.60
CA GLY A 72 -8.69 -7.36 -12.51
C GLY A 72 -7.51 -7.76 -11.61
N ARG A 73 -7.22 -6.96 -10.59
CA ARG A 73 -6.12 -7.12 -9.64
C ARG A 73 -6.62 -7.64 -8.31
N GLU A 74 -5.72 -8.26 -7.56
CA GLU A 74 -5.92 -8.73 -6.20
C GLU A 74 -5.02 -7.97 -5.24
N LEU A 75 -5.42 -7.91 -3.97
CA LEU A 75 -4.58 -7.37 -2.90
C LEU A 75 -3.39 -8.32 -2.69
N ALA A 76 -2.20 -7.84 -3.02
CA ALA A 76 -0.97 -8.60 -2.90
C ALA A 76 -0.33 -8.43 -1.50
N ALA A 77 -0.34 -7.20 -0.96
CA ALA A 77 0.18 -6.91 0.37
C ALA A 77 -0.39 -5.59 0.93
N ILE A 78 -0.24 -5.43 2.24
CA ILE A 78 -0.42 -4.17 2.96
C ILE A 78 0.97 -3.70 3.39
N TYR A 79 1.26 -2.41 3.26
CA TYR A 79 2.51 -1.82 3.77
C TYR A 79 2.21 -0.65 4.71
N HIS A 80 3.12 -0.43 5.65
CA HIS A 80 3.22 0.79 6.45
C HIS A 80 4.69 1.11 6.75
N SER A 81 5.00 2.36 7.09
CA SER A 81 6.34 2.77 7.55
C SER A 81 6.40 2.88 9.07
N HIS A 82 7.61 2.93 9.61
CA HIS A 82 7.87 3.37 10.99
C HIS A 82 8.87 4.53 10.96
N PRO A 83 8.75 5.53 11.84
CA PRO A 83 9.71 6.63 11.97
C PRO A 83 11.10 6.19 12.50
#